data_AF-A0A942A2Y7-F1
#
_entry.id   AF-A0A942A2Y7-F1
#
_cell.length_a   1.000
_cell.length_b   1.000
_cell.length_c   1.000
_cell.angle_alpha   90.00
_cell.angle_beta   90.00
_cell.angle_gamma   90.00
#
_symmetry.space_group_name_H-M   'P 1'
#
loop_
_entity.id
_entity.type
_entity.pdbx_description
1 polymer ?
#
loop_
_entity_poly.entity_id
_entity_poly.type
_entity_poly.pdbx_seq_one_letter_code
_entity_poly.pdbx_strand_id
1 'polypeptide(L)'
;MTILRSSGAKIALVVGTLALLLSALSQVLVRSVYLKDSFADRTAGALEDPGVREFVADRVTEALIGQKPDLVAVRPFVLSAVHGLVGTRPFEGLVRQAAGKVHDVVFSEGVERVVIALPDVGVLVREVLGRASPALAEKIPPTVTQSLATVSEGKATALVVRLLRLGLQLRLQALAVFLLGLFLLGLSIWFSPDRRRGTAHAGVGLSIAGGLLLALVPLTRLILGMVVKDPLTAGAAEGLAAAYLGATRTWGFTYLGVGLIAAAGGAPVLAGFRPLDTLRGIVPRLLTPPARVLPRLGWALLMLGLGIAVVLHPTVVAAGIAALGGFALAYGGMRELFAMLEEWVASVPALETVAKRRGWSAPALASILLVGAAGLVWVLVRKPTAEPVVPAAVTTCNGSEALCDRRVDEVTFAAAHNAHSNSTSPDWMFPHHRAGIPRMLRDGIRMLAIDIHYGLPGGARIKTDLSSRSGGKLMEAVGDEAGV
;
A
#
# COMPACT_ATOMS: atom_id res chain seq x y z
N MET A 1 49.74 0.80 -6.82
CA MET A 1 48.77 0.40 -5.75
C MET A 1 47.55 1.33 -5.63
N THR A 2 47.65 2.63 -5.90
CA THR A 2 46.55 3.61 -5.75
C THR A 2 45.39 3.43 -6.76
N ILE A 3 45.69 3.03 -8.01
CA ILE A 3 44.67 2.78 -9.05
C ILE A 3 43.87 1.49 -8.77
N LEU A 4 44.54 0.41 -8.32
CA LEU A 4 43.84 -0.82 -7.94
C LEU A 4 42.92 -0.62 -6.72
N ARG A 5 43.35 0.19 -5.74
CA ARG A 5 42.53 0.55 -4.57
C ARG A 5 41.29 1.36 -4.95
N SER A 6 41.40 2.30 -5.89
CA SER A 6 40.27 3.12 -6.31
C SER A 6 39.26 2.34 -7.16
N SER A 7 39.72 1.45 -8.03
CA SER A 7 38.83 0.55 -8.80
C SER A 7 38.14 -0.47 -7.89
N GLY A 8 38.87 -1.07 -6.94
CA GLY A 8 38.29 -1.99 -5.96
C GLY A 8 37.19 -1.35 -5.10
N ALA A 9 37.40 -0.10 -4.65
CA ALA A 9 36.40 0.64 -3.89
C ALA A 9 35.12 0.91 -4.72
N LYS A 10 35.25 1.25 -6.01
CA LYS A 10 34.10 1.46 -6.91
C LYS A 10 33.33 0.17 -7.17
N ILE A 11 34.04 -0.94 -7.39
CA ILE A 11 33.39 -2.25 -7.58
C ILE A 11 32.65 -2.66 -6.30
N ALA A 12 33.29 -2.54 -5.14
CA ALA A 12 32.66 -2.83 -3.85
C ALA A 12 31.41 -1.96 -3.60
N LEU A 13 31.46 -0.68 -3.97
CA LEU A 13 30.31 0.23 -3.90
C LEU A 13 29.15 -0.25 -4.76
N VAL A 14 29.39 -0.55 -6.04
CA VAL A 14 28.36 -0.98 -6.99
C VAL A 14 27.78 -2.33 -6.57
N VAL A 15 28.64 -3.31 -6.28
CA VAL A 15 28.21 -4.65 -5.86
C VAL A 15 27.47 -4.60 -4.53
N GLY A 16 27.96 -3.82 -3.56
CA GLY A 16 27.28 -3.64 -2.27
C GLY A 16 25.91 -2.98 -2.41
N THR A 17 25.79 -1.95 -3.25
CA THR A 17 24.51 -1.29 -3.53
C THR A 17 23.52 -2.23 -4.22
N LEU A 18 23.99 -3.00 -5.21
CA LEU A 18 23.17 -4.01 -5.88
C LEU A 18 22.73 -5.12 -4.93
N ALA A 19 23.63 -5.59 -4.05
CA ALA A 19 23.30 -6.59 -3.03
C ALA A 19 22.22 -6.06 -2.07
N LEU A 20 22.32 -4.80 -1.62
CA LEU A 20 21.28 -4.18 -0.79
C LEU A 20 19.94 -4.04 -1.52
N LEU A 21 19.96 -3.66 -2.80
CA LEU A 21 18.75 -3.56 -3.62
C LEU A 21 18.08 -4.93 -3.76
N LEU A 22 18.85 -5.95 -4.15
CA LEU A 22 18.36 -7.32 -4.31
C LEU A 22 17.86 -7.89 -2.99
N SER A 23 18.57 -7.68 -1.88
CA SER A 23 18.12 -8.14 -0.57
C SER A 23 16.81 -7.50 -0.13
N ALA A 24 16.59 -6.20 -0.40
CA ALA A 24 15.32 -5.53 -0.10
C ALA A 24 14.16 -6.13 -0.91
N LEU A 25 14.38 -6.37 -2.21
CA LEU A 25 13.40 -7.04 -3.07
C LEU A 25 13.11 -8.46 -2.59
N SER A 26 14.13 -9.24 -2.25
CA SER A 26 13.97 -10.59 -1.70
C SER A 26 13.19 -10.58 -0.40
N GLN A 27 13.46 -9.64 0.52
CA GLN A 27 12.71 -9.53 1.77
C GLN A 27 11.25 -9.16 1.56
N VAL A 28 10.96 -8.25 0.61
CA VAL A 28 9.59 -7.93 0.22
C VAL A 28 8.90 -9.17 -0.34
N LEU A 29 9.55 -9.91 -1.23
CA LEU A 29 8.99 -11.13 -1.80
C LEU A 29 8.71 -12.19 -0.73
N VAL A 30 9.68 -12.44 0.16
CA VAL A 30 9.54 -13.38 1.29
C VAL A 30 8.35 -13.01 2.17
N ARG A 31 8.25 -11.73 2.58
CA ARG A 31 7.17 -11.29 3.46
C ARG A 31 5.82 -11.24 2.76
N SER A 32 5.76 -10.83 1.50
CA SER A 32 4.49 -10.66 0.79
C SER A 32 3.93 -11.99 0.26
N VAL A 33 4.78 -12.96 -0.08
CA VAL A 33 4.33 -14.18 -0.80
C VAL A 33 4.43 -15.45 0.03
N TYR A 34 5.45 -15.60 0.89
CA TYR A 34 5.73 -16.87 1.56
C TYR A 34 5.17 -16.94 2.98
N LEU A 35 4.84 -15.80 3.59
CA LEU A 35 4.17 -15.75 4.88
C LEU A 35 2.66 -15.78 4.62
N LYS A 36 2.01 -16.86 5.04
CA LYS A 36 0.57 -17.10 4.86
C LYS A 36 -0.28 -15.89 5.23
N ASP A 37 -0.11 -15.37 6.45
CA ASP A 37 -0.94 -14.26 6.94
C ASP A 37 -0.72 -12.99 6.13
N SER A 38 0.55 -12.70 5.79
CA SER A 38 0.87 -11.53 4.97
C SER A 38 0.38 -11.68 3.52
N PHE A 39 0.43 -12.88 2.94
CA PHE A 39 -0.14 -13.17 1.62
C PHE A 39 -1.66 -12.96 1.62
N ALA A 40 -2.34 -13.47 2.65
CA ALA A 40 -3.77 -13.30 2.84
C ALA A 40 -4.15 -11.83 3.00
N ASP A 41 -3.45 -11.10 3.87
CA ASP A 41 -3.66 -9.66 4.12
C ASP A 41 -3.41 -8.83 2.86
N ARG A 42 -2.35 -9.12 2.11
CA ARG A 42 -2.01 -8.41 0.86
C ARG A 42 -3.03 -8.67 -0.23
N THR A 43 -3.53 -9.89 -0.33
CA THR A 43 -4.57 -10.27 -1.30
C THR A 43 -5.90 -9.60 -0.96
N ALA A 44 -6.29 -9.58 0.31
CA ALA A 44 -7.51 -8.92 0.75
C ALA A 44 -7.40 -7.40 0.61
N GLY A 45 -6.27 -6.81 1.01
CA GLY A 45 -5.99 -5.38 0.85
C GLY A 45 -5.88 -4.92 -0.61
N ALA A 46 -5.67 -5.84 -1.58
CA ALA A 46 -5.75 -5.48 -3.00
C ALA A 46 -7.15 -5.00 -3.40
N LEU A 47 -8.20 -5.38 -2.67
CA LEU A 47 -9.57 -4.89 -2.87
C LEU A 47 -9.74 -3.41 -2.52
N GLU A 48 -8.76 -2.74 -1.91
CA GLU A 48 -8.82 -1.28 -1.79
C GLU A 48 -8.67 -0.60 -3.17
N ASP A 49 -7.96 -1.24 -4.10
CA ASP A 49 -7.74 -0.72 -5.45
C ASP A 49 -9.03 -0.87 -6.29
N PRO A 50 -9.52 0.20 -6.95
CA PRO A 50 -10.74 0.14 -7.77
C PRO A 50 -10.67 -0.90 -8.90
N GLY A 51 -9.51 -1.07 -9.55
CA GLY A 51 -9.37 -2.00 -10.67
C GLY A 51 -9.51 -3.46 -10.24
N VAL A 52 -9.03 -3.80 -9.04
CA VAL A 52 -9.21 -5.13 -8.46
C VAL A 52 -10.67 -5.36 -8.07
N ARG A 53 -11.34 -4.35 -7.48
CA ARG A 53 -12.76 -4.46 -7.12
C ARG A 53 -13.64 -4.70 -8.32
N GLU A 54 -13.42 -3.94 -9.40
CA GLU A 54 -14.19 -4.06 -10.63
C GLU A 54 -14.02 -5.45 -11.24
N PHE A 55 -12.78 -5.93 -11.34
CA PHE A 55 -12.50 -7.28 -11.84
C PHE A 55 -13.11 -8.38 -10.98
N VAL A 56 -12.97 -8.30 -9.66
CA VAL A 56 -13.55 -9.29 -8.75
C VAL A 56 -15.07 -9.28 -8.83
N ALA A 57 -15.69 -8.10 -8.90
CA ALA A 57 -17.14 -7.97 -9.02
C ALA A 57 -17.67 -8.58 -10.34
N ASP A 58 -16.98 -8.33 -11.45
CA ASP A 58 -17.29 -8.93 -12.74
C ASP A 58 -17.15 -10.47 -12.69
N ARG A 59 -16.04 -10.99 -12.16
CA ARG A 59 -15.81 -12.44 -12.06
C ARG A 59 -16.80 -13.17 -11.16
N VAL A 60 -17.18 -12.56 -10.03
CA VAL A 60 -18.23 -13.11 -9.16
C VAL A 60 -19.58 -13.07 -9.86
N THR A 61 -19.88 -12.01 -10.61
CA THR A 61 -21.12 -11.91 -11.38
C THR A 61 -21.19 -12.97 -12.48
N GLU A 62 -20.12 -13.15 -13.25
CA GLU A 62 -20.02 -14.20 -14.27
C GLU A 62 -20.10 -15.61 -13.66
N ALA A 63 -19.52 -15.82 -12.47
CA ALA A 63 -19.65 -17.09 -11.73
C ALA A 63 -21.11 -17.41 -11.36
N LEU A 64 -21.85 -16.40 -10.90
CA LEU A 64 -23.26 -16.53 -10.53
C LEU A 64 -24.13 -16.82 -11.76
N ILE A 65 -23.90 -16.10 -12.84
CA ILE A 65 -24.62 -16.28 -14.11
C ILE A 65 -24.31 -17.65 -14.73
N GLY A 66 -23.04 -18.09 -14.68
CA GLY A 66 -22.64 -19.40 -15.19
C GLY A 66 -23.34 -20.56 -14.47
N GLN A 67 -23.64 -20.41 -13.18
CA GLN A 67 -24.43 -21.41 -12.42
C GLN A 67 -25.94 -21.29 -12.65
N LYS A 68 -26.46 -20.09 -12.88
CA LYS A 68 -27.86 -19.84 -13.20
C LYS A 68 -28.00 -18.90 -14.40
N PRO A 69 -28.08 -19.44 -15.63
CA PRO A 69 -28.16 -18.65 -16.85
C PRO A 69 -29.33 -17.66 -16.90
N ASP A 70 -30.43 -17.93 -16.18
CA ASP A 70 -31.58 -17.02 -16.10
C ASP A 70 -31.25 -15.65 -15.49
N LEU A 71 -30.12 -15.52 -14.78
CA LEU A 71 -29.65 -14.26 -14.21
C LEU A 71 -29.06 -13.30 -15.24
N VAL A 72 -28.83 -13.73 -16.50
CA VAL A 72 -28.29 -12.88 -17.58
C VAL A 72 -29.14 -11.61 -17.76
N ALA A 73 -30.46 -11.73 -17.72
CA ALA A 73 -31.38 -10.61 -17.92
C ALA A 73 -31.25 -9.50 -16.85
N VAL A 74 -30.72 -9.84 -15.67
CA VAL A 74 -30.55 -8.92 -14.54
C VAL A 74 -29.07 -8.67 -14.21
N ARG A 75 -28.15 -9.02 -15.12
CA ARG A 75 -26.70 -8.86 -14.96
C ARG A 75 -26.28 -7.48 -14.43
N PRO A 76 -26.79 -6.33 -14.95
CA PRO A 76 -26.36 -5.02 -14.46
C PRO A 76 -26.69 -4.79 -12.97
N PHE A 77 -27.81 -5.31 -12.49
CA PHE A 77 -28.23 -5.21 -11.09
C PHE A 77 -27.38 -6.12 -10.18
N VAL A 78 -27.10 -7.34 -10.63
CA VAL A 78 -26.22 -8.28 -9.91
C VAL A 78 -24.81 -7.69 -9.82
N LEU A 79 -24.27 -7.17 -10.92
CA LEU A 79 -22.95 -6.54 -10.97
C LEU A 79 -22.84 -5.35 -10.00
N SER A 80 -23.85 -4.47 -9.99
CA SER A 80 -23.87 -3.32 -9.08
C SER A 80 -23.91 -3.74 -7.61
N ALA A 81 -24.74 -4.74 -7.26
CA ALA A 81 -24.83 -5.27 -5.91
C ALA A 81 -23.53 -5.93 -5.46
N VAL A 82 -22.91 -6.74 -6.32
CA VAL A 82 -21.62 -7.40 -6.05
C VAL A 82 -20.52 -6.34 -5.92
N HIS A 83 -20.47 -5.32 -6.78
CA HIS A 83 -19.49 -4.24 -6.68
C HIS A 83 -19.58 -3.50 -5.33
N GLY A 84 -20.80 -3.22 -4.86
CA GLY A 84 -21.03 -2.66 -3.52
C GLY A 84 -20.55 -3.58 -2.39
N LEU A 85 -20.72 -4.89 -2.54
CA LEU A 85 -20.29 -5.90 -1.57
C LEU A 85 -18.77 -6.06 -1.50
N VAL A 86 -18.08 -6.07 -2.64
CA VAL A 86 -16.63 -6.34 -2.72
C VAL A 86 -15.81 -5.32 -1.94
N GLY A 87 -16.29 -4.07 -1.82
CA GLY A 87 -15.64 -3.03 -1.03
C GLY A 87 -15.87 -3.09 0.48
N THR A 88 -16.53 -4.13 1.00
CA THR A 88 -16.89 -4.22 2.42
C THR A 88 -15.88 -5.04 3.23
N ARG A 89 -15.68 -4.69 4.51
CA ARG A 89 -14.79 -5.45 5.43
C ARG A 89 -15.17 -6.93 5.59
N PRO A 90 -16.46 -7.32 5.63
CA PRO A 90 -16.83 -8.75 5.65
C PRO A 90 -16.34 -9.51 4.40
N PHE A 91 -16.48 -8.91 3.22
CA PHE A 91 -15.98 -9.51 1.98
C PHE A 91 -14.46 -9.61 1.96
N GLU A 92 -13.76 -8.58 2.45
CA GLU A 92 -12.31 -8.59 2.65
C GLU A 92 -11.87 -9.76 3.56
N GLY A 93 -12.59 -9.98 4.67
CA GLY A 93 -12.34 -11.11 5.58
C GLY A 93 -12.50 -12.48 4.91
N LEU A 94 -13.49 -12.63 4.04
CA LEU A 94 -13.69 -13.85 3.25
C LEU A 94 -12.55 -14.07 2.24
N VAL A 95 -12.14 -13.02 1.53
CA VAL A 95 -11.01 -13.09 0.59
C VAL A 95 -9.71 -13.42 1.33
N ARG A 96 -9.49 -12.84 2.51
CA ARG A 96 -8.34 -13.16 3.38
C ARG A 96 -8.32 -14.65 3.73
N GLN A 97 -9.44 -15.20 4.19
CA GLN A 97 -9.54 -16.62 4.57
C GLN A 97 -9.31 -17.54 3.35
N ALA A 98 -9.92 -17.20 2.20
CA ALA A 98 -9.74 -17.93 0.96
C ALA A 98 -8.29 -17.90 0.48
N ALA A 99 -7.64 -16.74 0.50
CA ALA A 99 -6.24 -16.56 0.14
C ALA A 99 -5.31 -17.37 1.07
N GLY A 100 -5.60 -17.41 2.37
CA GLY A 100 -4.86 -18.26 3.32
C GLY A 100 -4.96 -19.76 2.98
N LYS A 101 -6.14 -20.24 2.58
CA LYS A 101 -6.33 -21.63 2.13
C LYS A 101 -5.59 -21.90 0.81
N VAL A 102 -5.62 -20.97 -0.14
CA VAL A 102 -4.86 -21.09 -1.40
C VAL A 102 -3.37 -21.18 -1.13
N HIS A 103 -2.85 -20.33 -0.24
CA HIS A 103 -1.45 -20.37 0.15
C HIS A 103 -1.06 -21.74 0.71
N ASP A 104 -1.84 -22.28 1.66
CA ASP A 104 -1.58 -23.63 2.20
C ASP A 104 -1.49 -24.67 1.09
N VAL A 105 -2.42 -24.64 0.13
CA VAL A 105 -2.45 -25.61 -0.97
C VAL A 105 -1.28 -25.45 -1.94
N VAL A 106 -0.95 -24.22 -2.34
CA VAL A 106 0.15 -23.93 -3.28
C VAL A 106 1.51 -24.33 -2.70
N PHE A 107 1.71 -24.16 -1.40
CA PHE A 107 2.95 -24.48 -0.70
C PHE A 107 2.96 -25.86 -0.02
N SER A 108 1.84 -26.57 0.01
CA SER A 108 1.78 -28.00 0.39
C SER A 108 2.31 -28.89 -0.74
N GLU A 109 3.10 -29.90 -0.39
CA GLU A 109 3.51 -30.94 -1.34
C GLU A 109 2.32 -31.86 -1.64
N GLY A 110 1.87 -31.94 -2.90
CA GLY A 110 1.02 -33.04 -3.37
C GLY A 110 -0.40 -32.74 -3.91
N VAL A 111 -0.83 -31.48 -4.06
CA VAL A 111 -2.20 -31.19 -4.54
C VAL A 111 -2.23 -30.78 -6.02
N GLU A 112 -2.75 -31.66 -6.89
CA GLU A 112 -2.86 -31.44 -8.34
C GLU A 112 -4.17 -30.71 -8.77
N ARG A 113 -5.17 -30.62 -7.89
CA ARG A 113 -6.45 -29.92 -8.17
C ARG A 113 -6.96 -29.18 -6.95
N VAL A 114 -7.32 -27.91 -7.13
CA VAL A 114 -7.85 -27.04 -6.09
C VAL A 114 -9.23 -26.58 -6.48
N VAL A 115 -10.26 -27.06 -5.77
CA VAL A 115 -11.61 -26.52 -5.87
C VAL A 115 -11.81 -25.55 -4.70
N ILE A 116 -11.93 -24.26 -5.00
CA ILE A 116 -12.25 -23.25 -3.99
C ILE A 116 -13.76 -23.07 -4.01
N ALA A 117 -14.44 -23.67 -3.05
CA ALA A 117 -15.80 -23.28 -2.72
C ALA A 117 -15.74 -22.02 -1.85
N LEU A 118 -16.48 -20.99 -2.24
CA LEU A 118 -16.71 -19.80 -1.42
C LEU A 118 -18.13 -19.88 -0.86
N PRO A 119 -18.34 -20.63 0.25
CA PRO A 119 -19.68 -20.87 0.80
C PRO A 119 -20.43 -19.58 1.16
N ASP A 120 -19.73 -18.50 1.54
CA ASP A 120 -20.40 -17.33 2.11
C ASP A 120 -20.61 -16.17 1.12
N VAL A 121 -20.08 -16.25 -0.11
CA VAL A 121 -20.28 -15.19 -1.13
C VAL A 121 -21.73 -15.14 -1.59
N GLY A 122 -22.36 -16.30 -1.81
CA GLY A 122 -23.77 -16.38 -2.20
C GLY A 122 -24.71 -15.84 -1.12
N VAL A 123 -24.38 -16.09 0.15
CA VAL A 123 -25.11 -15.58 1.31
C VAL A 123 -25.03 -14.06 1.39
N LEU A 124 -23.83 -13.49 1.26
CA LEU A 124 -23.62 -12.03 1.28
C LEU A 124 -24.32 -11.32 0.12
N VAL A 125 -24.23 -11.88 -1.10
CA VAL A 125 -24.91 -11.32 -2.28
C VAL A 125 -26.43 -11.37 -2.12
N ARG A 126 -26.97 -12.48 -1.57
CA ARG A 126 -28.39 -12.59 -1.22
C ARG A 126 -28.84 -11.55 -0.21
N GLU A 127 -28.04 -11.29 0.82
CA GLU A 127 -28.37 -10.29 1.83
C GLU A 127 -28.43 -8.88 1.25
N VAL A 128 -27.48 -8.53 0.39
CA VAL A 128 -27.45 -7.22 -0.30
C VAL A 128 -28.62 -7.09 -1.28
N LEU A 129 -28.86 -8.11 -2.12
CA LEU A 129 -29.96 -8.09 -3.09
C LEU A 129 -31.33 -8.17 -2.42
N GLY A 130 -31.46 -8.84 -1.27
CA GLY A 130 -32.71 -8.96 -0.52
C GLY A 130 -33.24 -7.61 -0.03
N ARG A 131 -32.34 -6.62 0.16
CA ARG A 131 -32.73 -5.25 0.51
C ARG A 131 -33.34 -4.48 -0.66
N ALA A 132 -33.03 -4.86 -1.90
CA ALA A 132 -33.50 -4.17 -3.11
C ALA A 132 -34.65 -4.93 -3.81
N SER A 133 -34.54 -6.26 -3.92
CA SER A 133 -35.55 -7.13 -4.51
C SER A 133 -35.51 -8.53 -3.89
N PRO A 134 -36.48 -8.86 -3.00
CA PRO A 134 -36.57 -10.19 -2.38
C PRO A 134 -36.69 -11.34 -3.40
N ALA A 135 -37.44 -11.11 -4.50
CA ALA A 135 -37.64 -12.08 -5.56
C ALA A 135 -36.36 -12.40 -6.37
N LEU A 136 -35.41 -11.45 -6.47
CA LEU A 136 -34.10 -11.73 -7.05
C LEU A 136 -33.19 -12.46 -6.08
N ALA A 137 -33.26 -12.14 -4.77
CA ALA A 137 -32.42 -12.78 -3.75
C ALA A 137 -32.68 -14.29 -3.66
N GLU A 138 -33.95 -14.73 -3.73
CA GLU A 138 -34.29 -16.17 -3.76
C GLU A 138 -33.71 -16.91 -4.97
N LYS A 139 -33.47 -16.20 -6.07
CA LYS A 139 -32.88 -16.79 -7.28
C LYS A 139 -31.37 -17.00 -7.16
N ILE A 140 -30.67 -16.35 -6.22
CA ILE A 140 -29.21 -16.48 -6.08
C ILE A 140 -28.85 -17.80 -5.36
N PRO A 141 -27.94 -18.61 -5.91
CA PRO A 141 -27.49 -19.84 -5.26
C PRO A 141 -26.77 -19.55 -3.91
N PRO A 142 -26.97 -20.38 -2.88
CA PRO A 142 -26.37 -20.16 -1.56
C PRO A 142 -24.85 -20.32 -1.54
N THR A 143 -24.28 -21.13 -2.45
CA THR A 143 -22.84 -21.38 -2.54
C THR A 143 -22.36 -21.13 -3.96
N VAL A 144 -21.34 -20.30 -4.12
CA VAL A 144 -20.71 -20.06 -5.41
C VAL A 144 -19.52 -21.01 -5.56
N THR A 145 -19.74 -22.10 -6.28
CA THR A 145 -18.65 -22.98 -6.76
C THR A 145 -18.12 -22.48 -8.09
N GLN A 146 -16.92 -21.88 -8.10
CA GLN A 146 -16.10 -21.91 -9.30
C GLN A 146 -15.06 -23.02 -9.15
N SER A 147 -15.12 -23.99 -10.05
CA SER A 147 -13.93 -24.78 -10.34
C SER A 147 -12.92 -23.82 -10.95
N LEU A 148 -11.93 -23.38 -10.19
CA LEU A 148 -10.72 -22.82 -10.78
C LEU A 148 -10.14 -23.96 -11.61
N ALA A 149 -10.39 -23.92 -12.92
CA ALA A 149 -9.75 -24.80 -13.88
C ALA A 149 -8.24 -24.72 -13.61
N THR A 150 -7.68 -25.87 -13.28
CA THR A 150 -6.26 -26.20 -13.17
C THR A 150 -5.32 -25.02 -13.41
N VAL A 151 -4.74 -24.46 -12.33
CA VAL A 151 -3.57 -23.56 -12.39
C VAL A 151 -2.35 -24.22 -13.09
N SER A 152 -2.47 -25.50 -13.46
CA SER A 152 -1.37 -26.40 -13.80
C SER A 152 -1.17 -26.70 -15.30
N GLU A 153 -1.91 -26.14 -16.26
CA GLU A 153 -1.69 -26.51 -17.69
C GLU A 153 -0.73 -25.58 -18.45
N GLY A 154 -0.29 -24.47 -17.86
CA GLY A 154 0.70 -23.57 -18.46
C GLY A 154 2.14 -23.91 -18.07
N LYS A 155 3.04 -24.09 -19.05
CA LYS A 155 4.50 -24.12 -18.78
C LYS A 155 4.98 -22.87 -18.00
N ALA A 156 4.32 -21.74 -18.21
CA ALA A 156 4.58 -20.49 -17.51
C ALA A 156 4.11 -20.51 -16.04
N THR A 157 2.93 -21.06 -15.73
CA THR A 157 2.46 -21.17 -14.34
C THR A 157 3.28 -22.19 -13.55
N ALA A 158 3.69 -23.31 -14.17
CA ALA A 158 4.61 -24.25 -13.56
C ALA A 158 6.00 -23.63 -13.29
N LEU A 159 6.50 -22.80 -14.20
CA LEU A 159 7.75 -22.04 -13.99
C LEU A 159 7.61 -21.05 -12.84
N VAL A 160 6.51 -20.30 -12.78
CA VAL A 160 6.22 -19.35 -11.69
C VAL A 160 6.11 -20.07 -10.36
N VAL A 161 5.37 -21.17 -10.26
CA VAL A 161 5.27 -21.96 -9.02
C VAL A 161 6.63 -22.55 -8.64
N ARG A 162 7.44 -23.00 -9.60
CA ARG A 162 8.80 -23.50 -9.31
C ARG A 162 9.73 -22.39 -8.80
N LEU A 163 9.68 -21.21 -9.40
CA LEU A 163 10.43 -20.03 -8.95
C LEU A 163 9.94 -19.54 -7.57
N LEU A 164 8.63 -19.61 -7.31
CA LEU A 164 8.02 -19.30 -6.02
C LEU A 164 8.31 -20.35 -4.96
N ARG A 165 8.57 -21.61 -5.30
CA ARG A 165 8.97 -22.63 -4.31
C ARG A 165 10.47 -22.54 -3.99
N LEU A 166 11.29 -22.05 -4.92
CA LEU A 166 12.74 -21.87 -4.73
C LEU A 166 13.11 -20.85 -3.64
N GLY A 167 12.24 -19.90 -3.30
CA GLY A 167 12.60 -18.84 -2.35
C GLY A 167 12.44 -19.13 -0.86
N LEU A 168 11.95 -20.31 -0.45
CA LEU A 168 11.99 -20.71 0.95
C LEU A 168 13.45 -20.88 1.46
N GLN A 169 14.37 -21.31 0.58
CA GLN A 169 15.81 -21.36 0.88
C GLN A 169 16.48 -19.97 0.86
N LEU A 170 15.83 -18.96 0.27
CA LEU A 170 16.35 -17.60 0.15
C LEU A 170 16.17 -16.76 1.43
N ARG A 171 15.40 -17.20 2.45
CA ARG A 171 15.17 -16.37 3.66
C ARG A 171 16.45 -16.10 4.44
N LEU A 172 17.24 -17.15 4.72
CA LEU A 172 18.55 -17.01 5.38
C LEU A 172 19.55 -16.29 4.47
N GLN A 173 19.47 -16.54 3.16
CA GLN A 173 20.33 -15.89 2.18
C GLN A 173 20.02 -14.40 2.02
N ALA A 174 18.77 -13.96 2.16
CA ALA A 174 18.40 -12.54 2.04
C ALA A 174 19.00 -11.70 3.16
N LEU A 175 19.04 -12.22 4.40
CA LEU A 175 19.75 -11.57 5.50
C LEU A 175 21.26 -11.59 5.28
N ALA A 176 21.82 -12.72 4.85
CA ALA A 176 23.25 -12.83 4.54
C ALA A 176 23.68 -11.85 3.44
N VAL A 177 22.90 -11.73 2.36
CA VAL A 177 23.14 -10.79 1.24
C VAL A 177 22.98 -9.35 1.71
N PHE A 178 22.02 -9.05 2.60
CA PHE A 178 21.88 -7.73 3.19
C PHE A 178 23.12 -7.36 4.02
N LEU A 179 23.56 -8.25 4.91
CA LEU A 179 24.76 -8.04 5.73
C LEU A 179 26.02 -7.94 4.87
N LEU A 180 26.13 -8.76 3.82
CA LEU A 180 27.21 -8.68 2.83
C LEU A 180 27.18 -7.33 2.08
N GLY A 181 26.00 -6.84 1.70
CA GLY A 181 25.83 -5.53 1.07
C GLY A 181 26.31 -4.39 1.96
N LEU A 182 25.94 -4.41 3.25
CA LEU A 182 26.44 -3.47 4.25
C LEU A 182 27.96 -3.56 4.43
N PHE A 183 28.48 -4.79 4.49
CA PHE A 183 29.92 -5.04 4.62
C PHE A 183 30.70 -4.51 3.41
N LEU A 184 30.23 -4.76 2.19
CA LEU A 184 30.84 -4.26 0.96
C LEU A 184 30.78 -2.74 0.85
N LEU A 185 29.68 -2.10 1.28
CA LEU A 185 29.62 -0.65 1.40
C LEU A 185 30.63 -0.12 2.42
N GLY A 186 30.76 -0.77 3.58
CA GLY A 186 31.79 -0.44 4.56
C GLY A 186 33.21 -0.55 4.01
N LEU A 187 33.50 -1.64 3.28
CA LEU A 187 34.78 -1.83 2.57
C LEU A 187 35.01 -0.75 1.52
N SER A 188 33.97 -0.34 0.78
CA SER A 188 34.09 0.73 -0.22
C SER A 188 34.51 2.06 0.41
N ILE A 189 33.99 2.37 1.60
CA ILE A 189 34.37 3.57 2.37
C ILE A 189 35.78 3.43 2.94
N TRP A 190 36.14 2.25 3.44
CA TRP A 190 37.45 1.97 4.04
C TRP A 190 38.60 2.04 3.04
N PHE A 191 38.41 1.47 1.83
CA PHE A 191 39.43 1.48 0.78
C PHE A 191 39.45 2.78 -0.04
N SER A 192 38.48 3.68 0.16
CA SER A 192 38.49 4.99 -0.47
C SER A 192 39.68 5.83 0.04
N PRO A 193 40.45 6.49 -0.85
CA PRO A 193 41.54 7.37 -0.46
C PRO A 193 41.11 8.50 0.48
N ASP A 194 39.85 8.93 0.35
CA ASP A 194 39.20 9.88 1.24
C ASP A 194 37.88 9.26 1.72
N ARG A 195 37.79 9.05 3.04
CA ARG A 195 36.60 8.44 3.67
C ARG A 195 35.35 9.30 3.45
N ARG A 196 35.48 10.63 3.38
CA ARG A 196 34.34 11.54 3.13
C ARG A 196 33.81 11.39 1.70
N ARG A 197 34.70 11.21 0.73
CA ARG A 197 34.30 10.89 -0.66
C ARG A 197 33.63 9.52 -0.74
N GLY A 198 34.18 8.54 -0.02
CA GLY A 198 33.61 7.20 0.08
C GLY A 198 32.18 7.23 0.63
N THR A 199 31.94 7.96 1.73
CA THR A 199 30.60 8.09 2.31
C THR A 199 29.64 8.84 1.40
N ALA A 200 30.10 9.88 0.70
CA ALA A 200 29.28 10.61 -0.26
C ALA A 200 28.79 9.70 -1.41
N HIS A 201 29.70 8.94 -2.01
CA HIS A 201 29.37 8.01 -3.09
C HIS A 201 28.50 6.84 -2.63
N ALA A 202 28.74 6.31 -1.42
CA ALA A 202 27.87 5.33 -0.77
C ALA A 202 26.44 5.88 -0.58
N GLY A 203 26.32 7.12 -0.10
CA GLY A 203 25.04 7.79 0.07
C GLY A 203 24.28 8.01 -1.24
N VAL A 204 24.99 8.42 -2.30
CA VAL A 204 24.40 8.53 -3.66
C VAL A 204 23.95 7.17 -4.18
N GLY A 205 24.78 6.12 -4.04
CA GLY A 205 24.41 4.76 -4.45
C GLY A 205 23.15 4.27 -3.73
N LEU A 206 23.07 4.47 -2.42
CA LEU A 206 21.90 4.10 -1.63
C LEU A 206 20.66 4.93 -2.00
N SER A 207 20.83 6.22 -2.31
CA SER A 207 19.75 7.09 -2.80
C SER A 207 19.20 6.62 -4.15
N ILE A 208 20.08 6.21 -5.06
CA ILE A 208 19.69 5.63 -6.36
C ILE A 208 18.93 4.32 -6.13
N ALA A 209 19.44 3.42 -5.27
CA ALA A 209 18.75 2.18 -4.93
C ALA A 209 17.36 2.44 -4.32
N GLY A 210 17.25 3.41 -3.40
CA GLY A 210 15.97 3.83 -2.83
C GLY A 210 15.00 4.38 -3.87
N GLY A 211 15.49 5.21 -4.79
CA GLY A 211 14.71 5.72 -5.93
C GLY A 211 14.21 4.61 -6.85
N LEU A 212 15.05 3.62 -7.18
CA LEU A 212 14.66 2.45 -7.98
C LEU A 212 13.57 1.62 -7.29
N LEU A 213 13.67 1.42 -5.96
CA LEU A 213 12.64 0.72 -5.18
C LEU A 213 11.29 1.47 -5.17
N LEU A 214 11.32 2.79 -5.07
CA LEU A 214 10.13 3.64 -5.14
C LEU A 214 9.51 3.65 -6.55
N ALA A 215 10.35 3.63 -7.58
CA ALA A 215 9.94 3.58 -8.98
C ALA A 215 9.37 2.21 -9.40
N LEU A 216 9.62 1.15 -8.62
CA LEU A 216 9.18 -0.20 -8.98
C LEU A 216 7.66 -0.30 -9.17
N VAL A 217 6.87 0.17 -8.21
CA VAL A 217 5.40 0.11 -8.29
C VAL A 217 4.83 0.86 -9.50
N PRO A 218 5.14 2.16 -9.72
CA PRO A 218 4.61 2.88 -10.89
C PRO A 218 5.12 2.30 -12.22
N LEU A 219 6.38 1.82 -12.27
CA LEU A 219 6.92 1.19 -13.47
C LEU A 219 6.23 -0.14 -13.78
N THR A 220 5.97 -0.97 -12.76
CA THR A 220 5.20 -2.21 -12.93
C THR A 220 3.78 -1.91 -13.40
N ARG A 221 3.12 -0.88 -12.87
CA ARG A 221 1.79 -0.47 -13.34
C ARG A 221 1.81 -0.06 -14.81
N LEU A 222 2.76 0.79 -15.20
CA LEU A 222 2.94 1.21 -16.58
C LEU A 222 3.16 0.01 -17.52
N ILE A 223 4.05 -0.92 -17.15
CA ILE A 223 4.33 -2.12 -17.94
C ILE A 223 3.08 -3.00 -18.08
N LEU A 224 2.34 -3.22 -16.99
CA LEU A 224 1.13 -4.03 -17.02
C LEU A 224 0.05 -3.41 -17.90
N GLY A 225 -0.17 -2.09 -17.81
CA GLY A 225 -1.11 -1.38 -18.69
C GLY A 225 -0.73 -1.42 -20.17
N MET A 226 0.56 -1.59 -20.51
CA MET A 226 1.01 -1.76 -21.90
C MET A 226 0.92 -3.20 -22.41
N VAL A 227 1.17 -4.18 -21.53
CA VAL A 227 1.26 -5.60 -21.91
C VAL A 227 -0.11 -6.29 -21.89
N VAL A 228 -0.97 -5.94 -20.92
CA VAL A 228 -2.29 -6.54 -20.76
C VAL A 228 -3.30 -5.78 -21.60
N LYS A 229 -3.82 -6.44 -22.64
CA LYS A 229 -4.72 -5.82 -23.63
C LYS A 229 -6.14 -5.58 -23.09
N ASP A 230 -6.60 -6.43 -22.18
CA ASP A 230 -7.93 -6.32 -21.58
C ASP A 230 -7.89 -5.29 -20.43
N PRO A 231 -8.64 -4.17 -20.51
CA PRO A 231 -8.58 -3.11 -19.51
C PRO A 231 -8.96 -3.58 -18.10
N LEU A 232 -9.93 -4.49 -17.99
CA LEU A 232 -10.39 -5.02 -16.72
C LEU A 232 -9.30 -5.87 -16.04
N THR A 233 -8.68 -6.78 -16.80
CA THR A 233 -7.55 -7.59 -16.33
C THR A 233 -6.32 -6.73 -16.04
N ALA A 234 -6.08 -5.67 -16.82
CA ALA A 234 -4.97 -4.74 -16.59
C ALA A 234 -5.12 -4.03 -15.24
N GLY A 235 -6.29 -3.45 -14.97
CA GLY A 235 -6.57 -2.79 -13.69
C GLY A 235 -6.41 -3.71 -12.49
N ALA A 236 -6.88 -4.96 -12.59
CA ALA A 236 -6.69 -5.96 -11.55
C ALA A 236 -5.21 -6.32 -11.32
N ALA A 237 -4.46 -6.52 -12.40
CA ALA A 237 -3.04 -6.84 -12.33
C ALA A 237 -2.23 -5.68 -11.72
N GLU A 238 -2.55 -4.44 -12.08
CA GLU A 238 -1.93 -3.23 -11.55
C GLU A 238 -2.18 -3.02 -10.05
N GLY A 239 -3.42 -3.25 -9.60
CA GLY A 239 -3.79 -3.17 -8.19
C GLY A 239 -3.15 -4.29 -7.37
N LEU A 240 -3.15 -5.52 -7.88
CA LEU A 240 -2.49 -6.66 -7.24
C LEU A 240 -0.97 -6.43 -7.13
N ALA A 241 -0.33 -5.99 -8.22
CA ALA A 241 1.10 -5.66 -8.20
C ALA A 241 1.42 -4.58 -7.15
N ALA A 242 0.58 -3.54 -7.03
CA ALA A 242 0.77 -2.50 -6.04
C ALA A 242 0.58 -3.00 -4.60
N ALA A 243 -0.37 -3.92 -4.36
CA ALA A 243 -0.57 -4.51 -3.04
C ALA A 243 0.67 -5.30 -2.59
N TYR A 244 1.20 -6.15 -3.47
CA TYR A 244 2.35 -7.03 -3.19
C TYR A 244 3.69 -6.30 -3.14
N LEU A 245 3.91 -5.35 -4.04
CA LEU A 245 5.13 -4.54 -4.10
C LEU A 245 5.07 -3.32 -3.18
N GLY A 246 3.93 -3.01 -2.54
CA GLY A 246 3.78 -1.83 -1.70
C GLY A 246 4.82 -1.72 -0.57
N ALA A 247 5.32 -2.85 -0.06
CA ALA A 247 6.37 -2.89 0.95
C ALA A 247 7.74 -2.39 0.43
N THR A 248 7.97 -2.32 -0.88
CA THR A 248 9.21 -1.70 -1.42
C THR A 248 9.27 -0.22 -1.12
N ARG A 249 8.14 0.46 -0.89
CA ARG A 249 8.13 1.88 -0.52
C ARG A 249 8.84 2.14 0.80
N THR A 250 8.62 1.30 1.80
CA THR A 250 9.28 1.45 3.12
C THR A 250 10.80 1.33 2.99
N TRP A 251 11.28 0.33 2.26
CA TRP A 251 12.71 0.19 1.94
C TRP A 251 13.23 1.34 1.10
N GLY A 252 12.46 1.76 0.09
CA GLY A 252 12.76 2.88 -0.79
C GLY A 252 12.99 4.18 -0.03
N PHE A 253 12.06 4.57 0.84
CA PHE A 253 12.21 5.75 1.69
C PHE A 253 13.36 5.61 2.71
N THR A 254 13.57 4.41 3.25
CA THR A 254 14.68 4.17 4.20
C THR A 254 16.03 4.36 3.50
N TYR A 255 16.22 3.74 2.35
CA TYR A 255 17.47 3.85 1.57
C TYR A 255 17.66 5.27 1.04
N LEU A 256 16.58 5.92 0.56
CA LEU A 256 16.63 7.30 0.11
C LEU A 256 17.02 8.25 1.25
N GLY A 257 16.41 8.11 2.42
CA GLY A 257 16.69 8.95 3.59
C GLY A 257 18.12 8.74 4.12
N VAL A 258 18.51 7.51 4.40
CA VAL A 258 19.88 7.19 4.87
C VAL A 258 20.91 7.60 3.82
N GLY A 259 20.62 7.38 2.54
CA GLY A 259 21.48 7.76 1.42
C GLY A 259 21.67 9.26 1.31
N LEU A 260 20.59 10.04 1.44
CA LEU A 260 20.63 11.50 1.45
C LEU A 260 21.48 12.03 2.62
N ILE A 261 21.32 11.48 3.82
CA ILE A 261 22.09 11.88 5.00
C ILE A 261 23.58 11.56 4.82
N ALA A 262 23.90 10.36 4.33
CA ALA A 262 25.28 9.95 4.09
C ALA A 262 25.94 10.76 2.95
N ALA A 263 25.16 11.10 1.91
CA ALA A 263 25.60 11.95 0.80
C ALA A 263 25.91 13.38 1.28
N ALA A 264 25.01 13.96 2.08
CA ALA A 264 25.18 15.28 2.67
C ALA A 264 26.33 15.34 3.69
N GLY A 265 26.56 14.28 4.47
CA GLY A 265 27.66 14.24 5.44
C GLY A 265 29.06 14.05 4.84
N GLY A 266 29.16 13.55 3.60
CA GLY A 266 30.42 13.43 2.86
C GLY A 266 30.78 14.67 2.01
N ALA A 267 30.12 15.81 2.24
CA ALA A 267 29.92 16.87 1.25
C ALA A 267 31.06 17.82 0.85
N PRO A 268 32.31 17.83 1.35
CA PRO A 268 33.31 18.75 0.78
C PRO A 268 33.50 18.60 -0.74
N VAL A 269 33.16 17.43 -1.30
CA VAL A 269 33.24 17.14 -2.75
C VAL A 269 31.94 17.40 -3.51
N LEU A 270 30.78 17.42 -2.84
CA LEU A 270 29.48 17.76 -3.44
C LEU A 270 29.03 19.19 -3.12
N ALA A 271 29.83 19.98 -2.39
CA ALA A 271 29.56 21.37 -2.05
C ALA A 271 29.37 22.29 -3.29
N GLY A 272 29.92 21.89 -4.45
CA GLY A 272 29.67 22.56 -5.74
C GLY A 272 28.37 22.15 -6.44
N PHE A 273 27.69 21.08 -5.99
CA PHE A 273 26.43 20.62 -6.58
C PHE A 273 25.26 21.42 -6.02
N ARG A 274 25.02 22.58 -6.62
CA ARG A 274 23.77 23.33 -6.46
C ARG A 274 22.81 22.84 -7.54
N PRO A 275 21.70 22.16 -7.19
CA PRO A 275 20.84 21.53 -8.19
C PRO A 275 20.29 22.53 -9.20
N LEU A 276 19.96 23.75 -8.76
CA LEU A 276 19.48 24.82 -9.63
C LEU A 276 20.55 25.34 -10.61
N ASP A 277 21.79 25.55 -10.15
CA ASP A 277 22.87 26.02 -11.02
C ASP A 277 23.33 24.91 -11.99
N THR A 278 23.29 23.66 -11.54
CA THR A 278 23.57 22.49 -12.37
C THR A 278 22.51 22.33 -13.47
N LEU A 279 21.23 22.49 -13.14
CA LEU A 279 20.13 22.51 -14.12
C LEU A 279 20.33 23.62 -15.14
N ARG A 280 20.66 24.85 -14.70
CA ARG A 280 20.94 25.98 -15.60
C ARG A 280 22.12 25.70 -16.55
N GLY A 281 23.12 24.93 -16.14
CA GLY A 281 24.26 24.57 -16.99
C GLY A 281 24.00 23.39 -17.93
N ILE A 282 23.18 22.42 -17.53
CA ILE A 282 22.91 21.20 -18.32
C ILE A 282 21.77 21.41 -19.31
N VAL A 283 20.71 22.14 -18.94
CA VAL A 283 19.53 22.35 -19.80
C VAL A 283 19.91 22.92 -21.18
N PRO A 284 20.76 23.97 -21.29
CA PRO A 284 21.17 24.49 -22.59
C PRO A 284 21.92 23.43 -23.41
N ARG A 285 22.84 22.68 -22.79
CA ARG A 285 23.61 21.63 -23.45
C ARG A 285 22.74 20.45 -23.92
N LEU A 286 21.69 20.14 -23.16
CA LEU A 286 20.74 19.08 -23.48
C LEU A 286 19.77 19.52 -24.58
N LEU A 287 19.42 20.80 -24.66
CA LEU A 287 18.52 21.33 -25.70
C LEU A 287 19.25 21.73 -26.99
N THR A 288 20.57 21.88 -26.96
CA THR A 288 21.37 22.13 -28.16
C THR A 288 21.61 20.83 -28.95
N PRO A 289 21.22 20.75 -30.23
CA PRO A 289 21.48 19.57 -31.05
C PRO A 289 22.98 19.42 -31.30
N PRO A 290 23.56 18.20 -31.14
CA PRO A 290 24.97 17.98 -31.39
C PRO A 290 25.32 18.15 -32.88
N ALA A 291 26.54 18.62 -33.16
CA ALA A 291 26.96 18.99 -34.52
C ALA A 291 27.12 17.81 -35.49
N ARG A 292 27.37 16.59 -34.99
CA ARG A 292 27.61 15.39 -35.81
C ARG A 292 26.30 14.66 -36.12
N VAL A 293 26.17 14.09 -37.31
CA VAL A 293 24.93 13.47 -37.83
C VAL A 293 24.41 12.33 -36.94
N LEU A 294 25.25 11.36 -36.58
CA LEU A 294 24.83 10.21 -35.74
C LEU A 294 24.29 10.63 -34.35
N PRO A 295 25.02 11.41 -33.53
CA PRO A 295 24.50 11.84 -32.24
C PRO A 295 23.33 12.82 -32.39
N ARG A 296 23.22 13.55 -33.51
CA ARG A 296 22.06 14.41 -33.78
C ARG A 296 20.80 13.59 -34.05
N LEU A 297 20.92 12.49 -34.78
CA LEU A 297 19.83 11.54 -34.97
C LEU A 297 19.42 10.92 -33.64
N GLY A 298 20.37 10.46 -32.82
CA GLY A 298 20.09 9.93 -31.49
C GLY A 298 19.42 10.94 -30.57
N TRP A 299 19.88 12.19 -30.59
CA TRP A 299 19.27 13.30 -29.86
C TRP A 299 17.85 13.60 -30.33
N ALA A 300 17.61 13.65 -31.65
CA ALA A 300 16.29 13.90 -32.23
C ALA A 300 15.29 12.78 -31.87
N LEU A 301 15.73 11.52 -31.95
CA LEU A 301 14.93 10.36 -31.52
C LEU A 301 14.63 10.40 -30.03
N LEU A 302 15.60 10.80 -29.20
CA LEU A 302 15.40 10.96 -27.76
C LEU A 302 14.37 12.05 -27.45
N MET A 303 14.48 13.23 -28.07
CA MET A 303 13.53 14.33 -27.88
C MET A 303 12.13 13.97 -28.36
N LEU A 304 12.02 13.29 -29.51
CA LEU A 304 10.75 12.78 -30.03
C LEU A 304 10.13 11.76 -29.07
N GLY A 305 10.92 10.79 -28.59
CA GLY A 305 10.47 9.80 -27.62
C GLY A 305 10.03 10.42 -26.30
N LEU A 306 10.76 11.43 -25.80
CA LEU A 306 10.39 12.17 -24.59
C LEU A 306 9.07 12.93 -24.80
N GLY A 307 8.90 13.58 -25.95
CA GLY A 307 7.66 14.27 -26.32
C GLY A 307 6.46 13.33 -26.40
N ILE A 308 6.62 12.17 -27.05
CA ILE A 308 5.59 11.12 -27.12
C ILE A 308 5.24 10.62 -25.72
N ALA A 309 6.23 10.39 -24.86
CA ALA A 309 5.99 9.95 -23.48
C ALA A 309 5.21 10.98 -22.65
N VAL A 310 5.46 12.28 -22.83
CA VAL A 310 4.70 13.36 -22.18
C VAL A 310 3.24 13.38 -22.64
N VAL A 311 2.99 13.20 -23.94
CA VAL A 311 1.63 13.20 -24.50
C VAL A 311 0.84 11.97 -24.07
N LEU A 312 1.45 10.78 -24.13
CA LEU A 312 0.77 9.52 -23.80
C LEU A 312 0.64 9.29 -22.29
N HIS A 313 1.58 9.77 -21.48
CA HIS A 313 1.65 9.51 -20.03
C HIS A 313 1.98 10.76 -19.21
N PRO A 314 1.17 11.84 -19.27
CA PRO A 314 1.48 13.12 -18.63
C PRO A 314 1.60 13.01 -17.11
N THR A 315 0.80 12.15 -16.47
CA THR A 315 0.82 11.94 -15.02
C THR A 315 2.11 11.26 -14.55
N VAL A 316 2.60 10.26 -15.30
CA VAL A 316 3.84 9.55 -14.98
C VAL A 316 5.04 10.48 -15.14
N VAL A 317 5.09 11.25 -16.24
CA VAL A 317 6.17 12.20 -16.47
C VAL A 317 6.16 13.32 -15.43
N ALA A 318 4.99 13.91 -15.14
CA ALA A 318 4.85 14.93 -14.11
C ALA A 318 5.25 14.39 -12.72
N ALA A 319 4.84 13.17 -12.37
CA ALA A 319 5.25 12.51 -11.12
C ALA A 319 6.77 12.28 -11.07
N GLY A 320 7.39 11.86 -12.18
CA GLY A 320 8.83 11.70 -12.29
C GLY A 320 9.58 13.02 -12.10
N ILE A 321 9.14 14.09 -12.76
CA ILE A 321 9.71 15.44 -12.61
C ILE A 321 9.53 15.94 -11.17
N ALA A 322 8.34 15.78 -10.60
CA ALA A 322 8.05 16.17 -9.22
C ALA A 322 8.91 15.38 -8.21
N ALA A 323 9.13 14.07 -8.45
CA ALA A 323 9.98 13.25 -7.61
C ALA A 323 11.45 13.68 -7.70
N LEU A 324 11.99 13.93 -8.89
CA LEU A 324 13.35 14.42 -9.08
C LEU A 324 13.54 15.82 -8.49
N GLY A 325 12.58 16.72 -8.69
CA GLY A 325 12.57 18.06 -8.10
C GLY A 325 12.49 18.02 -6.57
N GLY A 326 11.58 17.20 -6.02
CA GLY A 326 11.46 16.95 -4.59
C GLY A 326 12.74 16.38 -3.98
N PHE A 327 13.38 15.42 -4.65
CA PHE A 327 14.68 14.88 -4.24
C PHE A 327 15.78 15.96 -4.24
N ALA A 328 15.86 16.78 -5.29
CA ALA A 328 16.83 17.86 -5.39
C ALA A 328 16.63 18.91 -4.28
N LEU A 329 15.38 19.26 -3.96
CA LEU A 329 15.03 20.15 -2.86
C LEU A 329 15.37 19.53 -1.50
N ALA A 330 15.00 18.26 -1.28
CA ALA A 330 15.31 17.54 -0.05
C ALA A 330 16.82 17.43 0.19
N TYR A 331 17.60 17.14 -0.87
CA TYR A 331 19.06 17.13 -0.81
C TYR A 331 19.63 18.51 -0.48
N GLY A 332 19.13 19.57 -1.16
CA GLY A 332 19.53 20.94 -0.89
C GLY A 332 19.27 21.36 0.56
N GLY A 333 18.06 21.10 1.07
CA GLY A 333 17.69 21.37 2.45
C GLY A 333 18.49 20.54 3.47
N MET A 334 18.73 19.26 3.18
CA MET A 334 19.55 18.40 4.03
C MET A 334 20.99 18.91 4.14
N ARG A 335 21.56 19.42 3.05
CA ARG A 335 22.89 20.03 3.06
C ARG A 335 22.96 21.26 3.97
N GLU A 336 21.97 22.14 3.91
CA GLU A 336 21.92 23.33 4.77
C GLU A 336 21.74 22.95 6.25
N LEU A 337 20.83 22.02 6.55
CA LEU A 337 20.67 21.49 7.92
C LEU A 337 21.97 20.88 8.44
N PHE A 338 22.71 20.16 7.59
CA PHE A 338 23.97 19.56 7.96
C PHE A 338 25.05 20.62 8.25
N ALA A 339 25.15 21.65 7.41
CA ALA A 339 26.07 22.77 7.63
C ALA A 339 25.77 23.49 8.96
N MET A 340 24.49 23.81 9.22
CA MET A 340 24.07 24.40 10.49
C MET A 340 24.40 23.50 11.69
N LEU A 341 24.23 22.18 11.54
CA LEU A 341 24.51 21.23 12.61
C LEU A 341 26.02 21.08 12.87
N GLU A 342 26.85 21.10 11.82
CA GLU A 342 28.31 21.13 11.95
C GLU A 342 28.78 22.38 12.70
N GLU A 343 28.25 23.55 12.33
CA GLU A 343 28.53 24.82 13.02
C GLU A 343 28.07 24.80 14.48
N TRP A 344 26.89 24.23 14.75
CA TRP A 344 26.39 24.08 16.11
C TRP A 344 27.24 23.11 16.94
N VAL A 345 27.63 21.96 16.39
CA VAL A 345 28.53 21.00 17.07
C VAL A 345 29.88 21.65 17.40
N ALA A 346 30.41 22.48 16.49
CA ALA A 346 31.65 23.22 16.72
C ALA A 346 31.52 24.33 17.77
N SER A 347 30.31 24.89 17.99
CA SER A 347 30.09 25.94 18.99
C SER A 347 29.79 25.41 20.39
N VAL A 348 29.51 24.12 20.57
CA VAL A 348 29.21 23.50 21.87
C VAL A 348 30.44 22.74 22.41
N PRO A 349 31.14 23.26 23.44
CA PRO A 349 32.40 22.66 23.93
C PRO A 349 32.25 21.22 24.41
N ALA A 350 31.11 20.89 25.04
CA ALA A 350 30.82 19.54 25.53
C ALA A 350 30.80 18.49 24.38
N LEU A 351 30.14 18.82 23.28
CA LEU A 351 30.05 17.95 22.09
C LEU A 351 31.40 17.82 21.40
N GLU A 352 32.16 18.90 21.34
CA GLU A 352 33.52 18.89 20.79
C GLU A 352 34.45 17.98 21.61
N THR A 353 34.39 18.04 22.95
CA THR A 353 35.14 17.10 23.80
C THR A 353 34.72 15.65 23.61
N VAL A 354 33.43 15.37 23.43
CA VAL A 354 32.95 14.00 23.16
C VAL A 354 33.45 13.51 21.80
N ALA A 355 33.37 14.35 20.76
CA ALA A 355 33.89 14.04 19.42
C ALA A 355 35.39 13.75 19.45
N LYS A 356 36.18 14.61 20.10
CA LYS A 356 37.63 14.42 20.28
C LYS A 356 37.96 13.15 21.05
N ARG A 357 37.27 12.85 22.17
CA ARG A 357 37.48 11.63 22.97
C ARG A 357 37.16 10.35 22.21
N ARG A 358 36.16 10.37 21.33
CA ARG A 358 35.74 9.21 20.52
C ARG A 358 36.42 9.14 19.15
N GLY A 359 37.29 10.10 18.83
CA GLY A 359 37.96 10.21 17.53
C GLY A 359 37.02 10.50 16.36
N TRP A 360 35.86 11.08 16.63
CA TRP A 360 34.86 11.41 15.61
C TRP A 360 35.12 12.80 15.03
N SER A 361 34.90 12.96 13.73
CA SER A 361 34.82 14.27 13.09
C SER A 361 33.47 14.92 13.39
N ALA A 362 33.41 16.26 13.40
CA ALA A 362 32.16 17.02 13.50
C ALA A 362 31.05 16.52 12.53
N PRO A 363 31.33 16.24 11.24
CA PRO A 363 30.35 15.61 10.34
C PRO A 363 29.86 14.25 10.82
N ALA A 364 30.75 13.39 11.32
CA ALA A 364 30.33 12.07 11.78
C ALA A 364 29.35 12.17 12.95
N LEU A 365 29.58 13.09 13.89
CA LEU A 365 28.66 13.35 14.99
C LEU A 365 27.35 13.97 14.49
N ALA A 366 27.40 14.91 13.56
CA ALA A 366 26.22 15.51 12.94
C ALA A 366 25.35 14.47 12.21
N SER A 367 25.95 13.55 11.45
CA SER A 367 25.23 12.43 10.81
C SER A 367 24.56 11.52 11.83
N ILE A 368 25.25 11.18 12.92
CA ILE A 368 24.68 10.32 13.98
C ILE A 368 23.49 10.99 14.66
N LEU A 369 23.61 12.28 15.01
CA LEU A 369 22.52 13.05 15.60
C LEU A 369 21.30 13.10 14.68
N LEU A 370 21.52 13.32 13.38
CA LEU A 370 20.45 13.46 12.41
C LEU A 370 19.75 12.12 12.11
N VAL A 371 20.51 11.02 12.02
CA VAL A 371 19.94 9.66 11.95
C VAL A 371 19.16 9.32 13.23
N GLY A 372 19.70 9.68 14.40
CA GLY A 372 19.02 9.48 15.69
C GLY A 372 17.71 10.25 15.79
N ALA A 373 17.70 11.52 15.38
CA ALA A 373 16.50 12.35 15.34
C ALA A 373 15.46 11.81 14.35
N ALA A 374 15.87 11.42 13.14
CA ALA A 374 15.00 10.78 12.17
C ALA A 374 14.41 9.46 12.69
N GLY A 375 15.23 8.65 13.37
CA GLY A 375 14.79 7.41 14.02
C GLY A 375 13.78 7.66 15.14
N LEU A 376 13.98 8.69 15.95
CA LEU A 376 13.04 9.10 17.00
C LEU A 376 11.72 9.58 16.39
N VAL A 377 11.74 10.46 15.39
CA VAL A 377 10.54 10.91 14.67
C VAL A 377 9.80 9.72 14.08
N TRP A 378 10.50 8.78 13.45
CA TRP A 378 9.89 7.56 12.93
C TRP A 378 9.21 6.74 14.04
N VAL A 379 9.84 6.57 15.20
CA VAL A 379 9.25 5.86 16.34
C VAL A 379 8.03 6.59 16.91
N LEU A 380 8.02 7.92 16.92
CA LEU A 380 6.91 8.74 17.41
C LEU A 380 5.73 8.81 16.43
N VAL A 381 6.00 8.83 15.13
CA VAL A 381 4.99 8.99 14.07
C VAL A 381 4.47 7.65 13.56
N ARG A 382 5.24 6.56 13.69
CA ARG A 382 4.75 5.23 13.29
C ARG A 382 3.50 4.92 14.10
N LYS A 383 2.39 4.72 13.38
CA LYS A 383 1.25 4.06 13.98
C LYS A 383 1.66 2.60 14.17
N PRO A 384 1.63 2.04 15.39
CA PRO A 384 1.79 0.59 15.52
C PRO A 384 0.74 -0.03 14.62
N THR A 385 1.18 -0.89 13.69
CA THR A 385 0.26 -1.76 12.96
C THR A 385 -0.56 -2.45 14.04
N ALA A 386 -1.87 -2.19 14.08
CA ALA A 386 -2.76 -2.88 14.99
C ALA A 386 -2.43 -4.37 14.80
N GLU A 387 -2.01 -5.04 15.89
CA GLU A 387 -1.84 -6.47 15.81
C GLU A 387 -3.13 -7.03 15.23
N PRO A 388 -3.06 -7.93 14.23
CA PRO A 388 -4.26 -8.59 13.75
C PRO A 388 -4.92 -9.13 15.01
N VAL A 389 -6.11 -8.61 15.31
CA VAL A 389 -6.91 -9.12 16.42
C VAL A 389 -7.15 -10.56 16.02
N VAL A 390 -6.35 -11.46 16.57
CA VAL A 390 -6.68 -12.87 16.60
C VAL A 390 -8.03 -12.84 17.27
N PRO A 391 -9.14 -13.15 16.57
CA PRO A 391 -10.43 -13.15 17.22
C PRO A 391 -10.24 -14.08 18.41
N ALA A 392 -10.32 -13.49 19.62
CA ALA A 392 -10.24 -14.27 20.83
C ALA A 392 -11.21 -15.42 20.63
N ALA A 393 -10.75 -16.66 20.86
CA ALA A 393 -11.59 -17.82 20.70
C ALA A 393 -12.92 -17.50 21.38
N VAL A 394 -14.00 -17.46 20.60
CA VAL A 394 -15.30 -17.02 21.10
C VAL A 394 -15.77 -18.15 22.02
N THR A 395 -15.47 -18.02 23.31
CA THR A 395 -15.84 -19.01 24.34
C THR A 395 -17.26 -18.80 24.84
N THR A 396 -17.86 -17.65 24.56
CA THR A 396 -19.24 -17.33 24.94
C THR A 396 -19.93 -16.51 23.86
N CYS A 397 -21.21 -16.78 23.64
CA CYS A 397 -22.05 -16.09 22.67
C CYS A 397 -23.20 -15.44 23.42
N ASN A 398 -23.36 -14.13 23.23
CA ASN A 398 -24.29 -13.32 24.04
C ASN A 398 -24.12 -13.52 25.58
N GLY A 399 -22.88 -13.76 26.03
CA GLY A 399 -22.55 -13.95 27.45
C GLY A 399 -22.64 -15.40 27.97
N SER A 400 -22.97 -16.38 27.14
CA SER A 400 -23.03 -17.81 27.55
C SER A 400 -22.47 -18.74 26.48
N GLU A 401 -21.71 -19.76 26.89
CA GLU A 401 -21.14 -20.80 26.00
C GLU A 401 -22.24 -21.63 25.33
N ALA A 402 -23.31 -21.95 26.08
CA ALA A 402 -24.42 -22.78 25.59
C ALA A 402 -25.20 -22.16 24.40
N LEU A 403 -25.00 -20.85 24.16
CA LEU A 403 -25.64 -20.14 23.05
C LEU A 403 -24.79 -20.18 21.77
N CYS A 404 -23.54 -20.63 21.82
CA CYS A 404 -22.66 -20.59 20.64
C CYS A 404 -23.04 -21.57 19.53
N ASP A 405 -23.67 -22.69 19.89
CA ASP A 405 -24.16 -23.68 18.92
C ASP A 405 -25.64 -23.45 18.53
N ARG A 406 -26.28 -22.40 19.07
CA ARG A 406 -27.68 -22.08 18.77
C ARG A 406 -27.78 -21.17 17.55
N ARG A 407 -28.83 -21.37 16.76
CA ARG A 407 -29.13 -20.46 15.64
C ARG A 407 -29.67 -19.12 16.18
N VAL A 408 -29.56 -18.08 15.38
CA VAL A 408 -30.00 -16.72 15.77
C VAL A 408 -31.49 -16.67 16.11
N ASP A 409 -32.32 -17.50 15.45
CA ASP A 409 -33.76 -17.63 15.72
C ASP A 409 -34.08 -18.40 17.02
N GLU A 410 -33.09 -19.05 17.63
CA GLU A 410 -33.23 -19.83 18.87
C GLU A 410 -32.74 -19.06 20.10
N VAL A 411 -32.24 -17.84 19.92
CA VAL A 411 -31.64 -17.02 20.97
C VAL A 411 -32.43 -15.72 21.12
N THR A 412 -32.81 -15.38 22.34
CA THR A 412 -33.44 -14.09 22.63
C THR A 412 -32.38 -13.00 22.76
N PHE A 413 -32.52 -11.95 21.95
CA PHE A 413 -31.64 -10.79 21.96
C PHE A 413 -32.38 -9.55 22.46
N ALA A 414 -31.70 -8.76 23.29
CA ALA A 414 -32.20 -7.43 23.64
C ALA A 414 -32.05 -6.49 22.43
N ALA A 415 -33.10 -5.70 22.16
CA ALA A 415 -33.22 -4.87 20.99
C ALA A 415 -33.52 -3.40 21.36
N ALA A 416 -33.05 -2.46 20.54
CA ALA A 416 -33.36 -1.05 20.67
C ALA A 416 -34.09 -0.53 19.41
N HIS A 417 -35.37 -0.20 19.58
CA HIS A 417 -36.19 0.44 18.55
C HIS A 417 -35.78 1.91 18.38
N ASN A 418 -35.53 2.38 17.16
CA ASN A 418 -34.95 3.70 16.88
C ASN A 418 -33.67 3.96 17.70
N ALA A 419 -32.73 3.02 17.69
CA ALA A 419 -31.49 3.06 18.49
C ALA A 419 -30.64 4.32 18.29
N HIS A 420 -30.80 4.95 17.13
CA HIS A 420 -30.15 6.20 16.75
C HIS A 420 -30.75 7.44 17.48
N SER A 421 -32.02 7.37 17.89
CA SER A 421 -32.76 8.42 18.59
C SER A 421 -32.41 8.46 20.08
N ASN A 422 -31.46 9.32 20.45
CA ASN A 422 -30.93 9.36 21.81
C ASN A 422 -30.68 10.79 22.32
N SER A 423 -30.83 10.98 23.64
CA SER A 423 -30.71 12.29 24.29
C SER A 423 -29.25 12.77 24.46
N THR A 424 -28.25 11.95 24.13
CA THR A 424 -26.85 12.40 24.13
C THR A 424 -26.47 13.14 22.84
N SER A 425 -27.29 13.04 21.79
CA SER A 425 -27.17 13.87 20.59
C SER A 425 -27.85 15.22 20.84
N PRO A 426 -27.10 16.34 20.82
CA PRO A 426 -27.63 17.66 21.20
C PRO A 426 -28.70 18.19 20.23
N ASP A 427 -28.65 17.78 18.96
CA ASP A 427 -29.58 18.21 17.92
C ASP A 427 -30.75 17.23 17.71
N TRP A 428 -30.90 16.20 18.54
CA TRP A 428 -31.94 15.17 18.37
C TRP A 428 -33.23 15.53 19.09
N MET A 429 -34.28 15.88 18.32
CA MET A 429 -35.60 16.15 18.87
C MET A 429 -36.36 14.83 19.15
N PHE A 430 -37.05 14.76 20.30
CA PHE A 430 -37.85 13.60 20.75
C PHE A 430 -37.06 12.28 20.85
N PRO A 431 -36.02 12.21 21.69
CA PRO A 431 -35.20 11.01 21.83
C PRO A 431 -35.97 9.84 22.46
N HIS A 432 -35.83 8.64 21.88
CA HIS A 432 -36.42 7.41 22.43
C HIS A 432 -35.51 6.75 23.47
N HIS A 433 -34.22 7.08 23.48
CA HIS A 433 -33.22 6.50 24.37
C HIS A 433 -32.44 7.56 25.14
N ARG A 434 -31.98 7.20 26.33
CA ARG A 434 -31.13 8.09 27.15
C ARG A 434 -29.66 8.06 26.77
N ALA A 435 -29.20 6.97 26.15
CA ALA A 435 -27.79 6.74 25.86
C ALA A 435 -27.59 6.45 24.36
N GLY A 436 -26.43 6.82 23.81
CA GLY A 436 -26.07 6.47 22.43
C GLY A 436 -25.71 5.00 22.24
N ILE A 437 -25.64 4.58 20.97
CA ILE A 437 -25.34 3.20 20.54
C ILE A 437 -24.13 2.57 21.25
N PRO A 438 -22.98 3.25 21.44
CA PRO A 438 -21.83 2.64 22.12
C PRO A 438 -22.14 2.14 23.53
N ARG A 439 -23.04 2.82 24.25
CA ARG A 439 -23.48 2.39 25.58
C ARG A 439 -24.50 1.26 25.48
N MET A 440 -25.46 1.33 24.56
CA MET A 440 -26.42 0.24 24.30
C MET A 440 -25.71 -1.10 24.05
N LEU A 441 -24.64 -1.09 23.25
CA LEU A 441 -23.84 -2.30 22.96
C LEU A 441 -23.16 -2.85 24.22
N ARG A 442 -22.65 -1.97 25.09
CA ARG A 442 -22.07 -2.37 26.38
C ARG A 442 -23.11 -2.95 27.34
N ASP A 443 -24.34 -2.42 27.29
CA ASP A 443 -25.46 -2.88 28.11
C ASP A 443 -26.12 -4.17 27.57
N GLY A 444 -25.57 -4.76 26.50
CA GLY A 444 -26.01 -6.05 25.97
C GLY A 444 -27.04 -6.00 24.85
N ILE A 445 -27.37 -4.82 24.31
CA ILE A 445 -28.24 -4.71 23.13
C ILE A 445 -27.53 -5.28 21.90
N ARG A 446 -28.22 -6.14 21.13
CA ARG A 446 -27.66 -6.81 19.94
C ARG A 446 -28.49 -6.61 18.68
N MET A 447 -29.67 -6.03 18.78
CA MET A 447 -30.45 -5.54 17.63
C MET A 447 -30.65 -4.03 17.73
N LEU A 448 -30.32 -3.32 16.67
CA LEU A 448 -30.44 -1.86 16.58
C LEU A 448 -31.31 -1.51 15.37
N ALA A 449 -32.48 -0.93 15.62
CA ALA A 449 -33.29 -0.36 14.56
C ALA A 449 -32.78 1.05 14.23
N ILE A 450 -32.34 1.25 12.99
CA ILE A 450 -31.76 2.51 12.51
C ILE A 450 -32.59 2.99 11.32
N ASP A 451 -33.15 4.19 11.46
CA ASP A 451 -33.83 4.84 10.34
C ASP A 451 -32.77 5.54 9.49
N ILE A 452 -32.74 5.21 8.21
CA ILE A 452 -31.76 5.71 7.25
C ILE A 452 -32.49 6.59 6.24
N HIS A 453 -31.91 7.76 5.98
CA HIS A 453 -32.43 8.69 4.98
C HIS A 453 -31.32 9.17 4.06
N TYR A 454 -31.68 9.55 2.83
CA TYR A 454 -30.77 10.25 1.93
C TYR A 454 -30.37 11.59 2.54
N GLY A 455 -29.12 11.98 2.31
CA GLY A 455 -28.55 13.23 2.81
C GLY A 455 -28.32 14.22 1.68
N LEU A 456 -28.73 15.47 1.88
CA LEU A 456 -28.36 16.60 1.05
C LEU A 456 -27.22 17.38 1.73
N PRO A 457 -26.18 17.79 0.99
CA PRO A 457 -25.13 18.63 1.55
C PRO A 457 -25.70 19.98 2.01
N GLY A 458 -25.44 20.36 3.26
CA GLY A 458 -25.98 21.56 3.91
C GLY A 458 -24.91 22.40 4.60
N GLY A 459 -23.78 22.65 3.91
CA GLY A 459 -22.63 23.36 4.47
C GLY A 459 -21.88 22.50 5.49
N ALA A 460 -21.82 22.92 6.76
CA ALA A 460 -21.12 22.20 7.82
C ALA A 460 -21.85 20.94 8.34
N ARG A 461 -23.09 20.70 7.89
CA ARG A 461 -23.92 19.54 8.29
C ARG A 461 -24.57 18.91 7.07
N ILE A 462 -24.95 17.63 7.19
CA ILE A 462 -25.77 16.92 6.21
C ILE A 462 -27.23 17.06 6.62
N LYS A 463 -28.09 17.54 5.71
CA LYS A 463 -29.54 17.64 5.92
C LYS A 463 -30.22 16.38 5.41
N THR A 464 -31.27 15.93 6.07
CA THR A 464 -32.07 14.80 5.59
C THR A 464 -32.91 15.21 4.38
N ASP A 465 -32.87 14.42 3.32
CA ASP A 465 -33.79 14.53 2.19
C ASP A 465 -35.16 13.95 2.58
N LEU A 466 -36.14 14.84 2.71
CA LEU A 466 -37.52 14.52 3.05
C LEU A 466 -38.45 14.48 1.83
N SER A 467 -37.93 14.67 0.61
CA SER A 467 -38.74 14.77 -0.62
C SER A 467 -39.57 13.52 -0.94
N SER A 468 -39.13 12.35 -0.45
CA SER A 468 -39.82 11.07 -0.62
C SER A 468 -40.90 10.77 0.45
N ARG A 469 -40.98 11.57 1.52
CA ARG A 469 -42.01 11.42 2.55
C ARG A 469 -43.16 12.39 2.28
N SER A 470 -44.39 11.88 2.17
CA SER A 470 -45.60 12.70 2.29
C SER A 470 -45.52 13.49 3.60
N GLY A 471 -45.35 14.82 3.51
CA GLY A 471 -45.02 15.73 4.61
C GLY A 471 -46.03 15.82 5.78
N GLY A 472 -47.05 14.97 5.81
CA GLY A 472 -48.15 15.03 6.79
C GLY A 472 -47.70 14.87 8.25
N LYS A 473 -46.81 13.91 8.57
CA LYS A 473 -46.46 13.60 9.96
C LYS A 473 -45.50 14.58 10.64
N LEU A 474 -44.74 15.37 9.87
CA LEU A 474 -43.83 16.37 10.45
C LEU A 474 -44.57 17.69 10.74
N MET A 475 -45.48 18.09 9.84
CA MET A 475 -46.34 19.27 10.05
C MET A 475 -47.31 19.07 11.23
N GLU A 476 -47.83 17.85 11.42
CA GLU A 476 -48.72 17.52 12.54
C GLU A 476 -48.02 17.56 13.91
N ALA A 477 -46.70 17.36 13.96
CA ALA A 477 -45.93 17.29 15.21
C ALA A 477 -45.28 18.62 15.62
N VAL A 478 -45.05 19.55 14.69
CA VAL A 478 -44.25 20.76 14.96
C VAL A 478 -45.05 22.06 14.78
N GLY A 479 -46.25 22.00 14.19
CA GLY A 479 -47.01 23.21 13.86
C GLY A 479 -46.33 24.02 12.75
N ASP A 480 -47.08 24.92 12.12
CA ASP A 480 -46.67 25.63 10.89
C ASP A 480 -45.43 26.54 11.03
N GLU A 481 -44.81 26.65 12.20
CA GLU A 481 -43.72 27.61 12.47
C GLU A 481 -42.29 27.08 12.25
N ALA A 482 -42.08 25.81 11.90
CA ALA A 482 -40.73 25.26 11.67
C ALA A 482 -40.31 25.14 10.20
N GLY A 483 -41.08 25.74 9.27
CA GLY A 483 -40.79 25.74 7.84
C GLY A 483 -39.89 26.89 7.39
N VAL A 484 -38.67 27.01 7.93
CA VAL A 484 -37.56 27.82 7.35
C VAL A 484 -36.22 27.09 7.44
#